data_AF-A0A1B9XYA6-F1
#
_entry.id   AF-A0A1B9XYA6-F1
#
_cell.length_a   1.000
_cell.length_b   1.000
_cell.length_c   1.000
_cell.angle_alpha   90.00
_cell.angle_beta   90.00
_cell.angle_gamma   90.00
#
_symmetry.space_group_name_H-M   'P 1'
#
loop_
_entity.id
_entity.type
_entity.pdbx_description
1 polymer ?
#
loop_
_entity_poly.entity_id
_entity_poly.type
_entity_poly.pdbx_seq_one_letter_code
_entity_poly.pdbx_strand_id
1 'polypeptide(L)'
;MSYKHKLPKFLEKMKEVLQDERSVILTDAELLIAVNHRLEPKDRVSFTTFKYWKSPTQNIRSPEVQNLEEGVAEDFRQQLAFARVEQKMNLTGTMLDANSKNQWGSSWILERKFEDLKLKQQLELPTANIIQISATNDEHKDIINNILEGKTIELETPKDYEIIKDEDDVN
;
A
#
# COMPACT_ATOMS: atom_id res chain seq x y z
N MET A 1 20.84 20.94 -21.21
CA MET A 1 20.91 19.87 -22.25
C MET A 1 19.56 19.17 -22.29
N SER A 2 18.95 19.01 -23.46
CA SER A 2 17.59 18.47 -23.59
C SER A 2 17.54 16.97 -23.25
N TYR A 3 16.67 16.59 -22.31
CA TYR A 3 16.48 15.20 -21.85
C TYR A 3 15.88 14.28 -22.92
N LYS A 4 15.37 14.87 -24.02
CA LYS A 4 14.73 14.17 -25.14
C LYS A 4 15.63 13.11 -25.78
N HIS A 5 16.96 13.30 -25.75
CA HIS A 5 17.92 12.36 -26.34
C HIS A 5 18.42 11.29 -25.37
N LYS A 6 18.13 11.40 -24.06
CA LYS A 6 18.60 10.45 -23.05
C LYS A 6 17.68 9.25 -22.92
N LEU A 7 16.36 9.44 -22.99
CA LEU A 7 15.40 8.34 -22.83
C LEU A 7 15.60 7.21 -23.85
N PRO A 8 15.75 7.48 -25.16
CA PRO A 8 15.94 6.40 -26.14
C PRO A 8 17.16 5.54 -25.84
N LYS A 9 18.31 6.17 -25.53
CA LYS A 9 19.55 5.47 -25.15
C LYS A 9 19.40 4.70 -23.85
N PHE A 10 18.73 5.30 -22.86
CA PHE A 10 18.46 4.63 -21.60
C PHE A 10 17.58 3.41 -21.79
N LEU A 11 16.53 3.52 -22.60
CA LEU A 11 15.59 2.45 -22.92
C LEU A 11 16.28 1.30 -23.64
N GLU A 12 17.16 1.59 -24.60
CA GLU A 12 17.99 0.58 -25.27
C GLU A 12 18.81 -0.23 -24.26
N LYS A 13 19.57 0.44 -23.40
CA LYS A 13 20.39 -0.22 -22.36
C LYS A 13 19.56 -0.90 -21.27
N MET A 14 18.36 -0.39 -21.00
CA MET A 14 17.42 -1.01 -20.08
C MET A 14 16.92 -2.34 -20.64
N LYS A 15 16.55 -2.42 -21.93
CA LYS A 15 16.16 -3.68 -22.58
C LYS A 15 17.26 -4.74 -22.45
N GLU A 16 18.53 -4.35 -22.66
CA GLU A 16 19.68 -5.24 -22.45
C GLU A 16 19.86 -5.71 -20.99
N VAL A 17 19.54 -4.87 -20.00
CA VAL A 17 19.58 -5.28 -18.58
C VAL A 17 18.45 -6.25 -18.26
N LEU A 18 17.25 -5.98 -18.77
CA LEU A 18 16.05 -6.74 -18.47
C LEU A 18 16.01 -8.11 -19.16
N GLN A 19 16.68 -8.26 -20.30
CA GLN A 19 16.88 -9.56 -20.96
C GLN A 19 17.79 -10.52 -20.19
N ASP A 20 18.55 -10.05 -19.19
CA ASP A 20 19.34 -10.91 -18.33
C ASP A 20 18.43 -11.60 -17.31
N GLU A 21 18.33 -12.93 -17.36
CA GLU A 21 17.55 -13.75 -16.42
C GLU A 21 17.96 -13.52 -14.95
N ARG A 22 19.18 -13.03 -14.69
CA ARG A 22 19.65 -12.69 -13.34
C ARG A 22 19.10 -11.38 -12.81
N SER A 23 18.47 -10.58 -13.66
CA SER A 23 17.90 -9.26 -13.31
C SER A 23 16.58 -9.36 -12.54
N VAL A 24 16.13 -10.57 -12.21
CA VAL A 24 14.76 -10.83 -11.74
C VAL A 24 14.39 -10.07 -10.44
N ILE A 25 15.39 -9.69 -9.66
CA ILE A 25 15.21 -9.11 -8.32
C ILE A 25 15.44 -7.60 -8.29
N LEU A 26 15.90 -6.97 -9.37
CA LEU A 26 16.26 -5.56 -9.36
C LEU A 26 15.08 -4.66 -8.93
N THR A 27 15.35 -3.81 -7.94
CA THR A 27 14.53 -2.66 -7.57
C THR A 27 14.69 -1.54 -8.60
N ASP A 28 13.80 -0.54 -8.56
CA ASP A 28 13.91 0.66 -9.41
C ASP A 28 15.30 1.34 -9.29
N ALA A 29 15.87 1.38 -8.09
CA ALA A 29 17.17 1.99 -7.84
C ALA A 29 18.33 1.16 -8.42
N GLU A 30 18.29 -0.17 -8.23
CA GLU A 30 19.30 -1.06 -8.78
C GLU A 30 19.23 -1.13 -10.30
N LEU A 31 18.03 -1.13 -10.88
CA LEU A 31 17.83 -1.04 -12.32
C LEU A 31 18.45 0.25 -12.87
N LEU A 32 18.19 1.38 -12.22
CA LEU A 32 18.80 2.65 -12.61
C LEU A 32 20.33 2.59 -12.57
N ILE A 33 20.91 2.06 -11.50
CA ILE A 33 22.35 1.91 -11.34
C ILE A 33 22.93 1.02 -12.44
N ALA A 34 22.30 -0.14 -12.68
CA ALA A 34 22.72 -1.10 -13.69
C ALA A 34 22.73 -0.50 -15.11
N VAL A 35 21.67 0.23 -15.47
CA VAL A 35 21.58 0.91 -16.76
C VAL A 35 22.59 2.05 -16.86
N ASN A 36 22.71 2.90 -15.83
CA ASN A 36 23.66 4.01 -15.81
C ASN A 36 25.11 3.56 -15.92
N HIS A 37 25.45 2.38 -15.37
CA HIS A 37 26.79 1.81 -15.51
C HIS A 37 27.14 1.43 -16.96
N ARG A 38 26.13 1.17 -17.80
CA ARG A 38 26.27 0.88 -19.23
C ARG A 38 26.18 2.12 -20.11
N LEU A 39 25.97 3.30 -19.52
CA LEU A 39 25.87 4.57 -20.21
C LEU A 39 27.11 5.43 -19.97
N GLU A 40 27.47 6.20 -21.01
CA GLU A 40 28.44 7.27 -20.92
C GLU A 40 28.04 8.29 -19.83
N PRO A 41 28.99 8.91 -19.09
CA PRO A 41 28.66 9.83 -18.00
C PRO A 41 27.68 10.95 -18.36
N LYS A 42 27.75 11.45 -19.60
CA LYS A 42 26.86 12.48 -20.14
C LYS A 42 25.42 12.01 -20.34
N ASP A 43 25.22 10.72 -20.61
CA ASP A 43 23.93 10.10 -20.93
C ASP A 43 23.24 9.49 -19.71
N ARG A 44 23.96 9.37 -18.57
CA ARG A 44 23.39 8.92 -17.29
C ARG A 44 22.23 9.81 -16.84
N VAL A 45 21.31 9.19 -16.12
CA VAL A 45 20.11 9.85 -15.61
C VAL A 45 20.02 9.78 -14.10
N SER A 46 19.43 10.83 -13.52
CA SER A 46 19.18 10.88 -12.08
C SER A 46 17.97 10.02 -11.69
N PHE A 47 17.87 9.68 -10.41
CA PHE A 47 16.71 8.98 -9.88
C PHE A 47 15.41 9.78 -10.03
N THR A 48 15.48 11.11 -9.94
CA THR A 48 14.35 12.00 -10.17
C THR A 48 13.85 11.91 -11.61
N THR A 49 14.77 11.92 -12.58
CA THR A 49 14.45 11.76 -14.01
C THR A 49 13.80 10.39 -14.28
N PHE A 50 14.38 9.32 -13.73
CA PHE A 50 13.82 7.97 -13.86
C PHE A 50 12.40 7.86 -13.29
N LYS A 51 12.16 8.41 -12.09
CA LYS A 51 10.83 8.44 -11.48
C LYS A 51 9.81 9.21 -12.33
N TYR A 52 10.23 10.33 -12.91
CA TYR A 52 9.37 11.12 -13.80
C TYR A 52 8.95 10.31 -15.04
N TRP A 53 9.88 9.62 -15.69
CA TRP A 53 9.57 8.80 -16.88
C TRP A 53 8.56 7.69 -16.58
N LYS A 54 8.64 7.12 -15.38
CA LYS A 54 7.73 6.08 -14.90
C LYS A 54 6.33 6.60 -14.59
N SER A 55 6.21 7.79 -14.02
CA SER A 55 4.94 8.41 -13.68
C SER A 55 5.02 9.94 -13.86
N PRO A 56 4.59 10.46 -15.03
CA PRO A 56 4.64 11.89 -15.31
C PRO A 56 3.75 12.70 -14.36
N THR A 57 2.69 12.10 -13.85
CA THR A 57 1.72 12.73 -12.95
C THR A 57 2.25 12.97 -11.53
N GLN A 58 3.27 12.23 -11.08
CA GLN A 58 3.78 12.32 -9.71
C GLN A 58 4.88 13.38 -9.52
N ASN A 59 5.45 13.96 -10.57
CA ASN A 59 6.58 14.91 -10.48
C ASN A 59 6.41 16.13 -11.41
N ILE A 60 5.43 16.98 -11.12
CA ILE A 60 5.09 18.19 -11.89
C ILE A 60 6.21 19.27 -11.85
N ARG A 61 7.21 19.12 -10.97
CA ARG A 61 8.12 20.22 -10.59
C ARG A 61 9.40 20.41 -11.41
N SER A 62 9.66 19.64 -12.47
CA SER A 62 10.87 19.84 -13.28
C SER A 62 10.53 20.31 -14.70
N PRO A 63 10.74 21.61 -15.02
CA PRO A 63 10.46 22.19 -16.35
C PRO A 63 11.22 21.49 -17.49
N GLU A 64 12.36 20.85 -17.18
CA GLU A 64 13.24 20.27 -18.18
C GLU A 64 12.76 18.92 -18.74
N VAL A 65 11.76 18.29 -18.10
CA VAL A 65 11.27 16.94 -18.43
C VAL A 65 9.89 16.96 -19.12
N GLN A 66 9.36 18.16 -19.40
CA GLN A 66 8.01 18.36 -19.94
C GLN A 66 7.84 17.98 -21.43
N ASN A 67 8.92 17.63 -22.14
CA ASN A 67 8.89 17.36 -23.58
C ASN A 67 9.37 15.93 -23.93
N LEU A 68 8.78 14.93 -23.29
CA LEU A 68 8.96 13.55 -23.72
C LEU A 68 8.07 13.23 -24.90
N GLU A 69 8.64 12.55 -25.87
CA GLU A 69 7.87 11.97 -26.96
C GLU A 69 7.00 10.85 -26.39
N GLU A 70 5.68 11.01 -26.55
CA GLU A 70 4.68 10.17 -25.87
C GLU A 70 4.87 8.68 -26.21
N GLY A 71 5.20 8.36 -27.46
CA GLY A 71 5.46 6.98 -27.89
C GLY A 71 6.67 6.33 -27.22
N VAL A 72 7.76 7.09 -27.02
CA VAL A 72 8.98 6.56 -26.37
C VAL A 72 8.77 6.40 -24.87
N ALA A 73 8.05 7.34 -24.25
CA ALA A 73 7.69 7.25 -22.83
C ALA A 73 6.75 6.07 -22.56
N GLU A 74 5.84 5.80 -23.49
CA GLU A 74 4.96 4.64 -23.41
C GLU A 74 5.71 3.32 -23.59
N ASP A 75 6.60 3.19 -24.59
CA ASP A 75 7.45 2.00 -24.73
C ASP A 75 8.27 1.78 -23.45
N PHE A 76 8.85 2.82 -22.87
CA PHE A 76 9.56 2.72 -21.59
C PHE A 76 8.69 2.13 -20.46
N ARG A 77 7.45 2.60 -20.31
CA ARG A 77 6.52 2.07 -19.29
C ARG A 77 6.12 0.63 -19.58
N GLN A 78 5.87 0.30 -20.84
CA GLN A 78 5.54 -1.06 -21.27
C GLN A 78 6.68 -2.03 -21.02
N GLN A 79 7.94 -1.65 -21.29
CA GLN A 79 9.10 -2.48 -21.00
C GLN A 79 9.27 -2.74 -19.49
N LEU A 80 9.06 -1.72 -18.66
CA LEU A 80 9.08 -1.90 -17.21
C LEU A 80 7.97 -2.84 -16.73
N ALA A 81 6.77 -2.73 -17.31
CA ALA A 81 5.65 -3.60 -16.99
C ALA A 81 5.93 -5.05 -17.44
N PHE A 82 6.42 -5.22 -18.67
CA PHE A 82 6.76 -6.52 -19.24
C PHE A 82 7.83 -7.24 -18.41
N ALA A 83 8.92 -6.55 -18.07
CA ALA A 83 9.94 -7.14 -17.20
C ALA A 83 9.41 -7.52 -15.82
N ARG A 84 8.48 -6.74 -15.24
CA ARG A 84 7.83 -7.13 -13.98
C ARG A 84 6.99 -8.40 -14.14
N VAL A 85 6.33 -8.59 -15.29
CA VAL A 85 5.59 -9.81 -15.60
C VAL A 85 6.54 -10.99 -15.73
N GLU A 86 7.64 -10.87 -16.48
CA GLU A 86 8.64 -11.93 -16.60
C GLU A 86 9.25 -12.29 -15.25
N GLN A 87 9.58 -11.29 -14.43
CA GLN A 87 10.04 -11.49 -13.06
C GLN A 87 9.05 -12.31 -12.24
N LYS A 88 7.76 -11.96 -12.31
CA LYS A 88 6.69 -12.68 -11.63
C LYS A 88 6.58 -14.11 -12.12
N MET A 89 6.64 -14.33 -13.44
CA MET A 89 6.57 -15.67 -14.04
C MET A 89 7.76 -16.54 -13.62
N ASN A 90 8.98 -16.01 -13.66
CA ASN A 90 10.19 -16.73 -13.29
C ASN A 90 10.20 -17.13 -11.81
N LEU A 91 9.83 -16.21 -10.92
CA LEU A 91 9.69 -16.50 -9.49
C LEU A 91 8.57 -17.51 -9.23
N THR A 92 7.44 -17.39 -9.92
CA THR A 92 6.30 -18.34 -9.78
C THR A 92 6.69 -19.73 -10.28
N GLY A 93 7.40 -19.83 -11.40
CA GLY A 93 7.94 -21.10 -11.91
C GLY A 93 8.88 -21.76 -10.91
N THR A 94 9.81 -20.98 -10.33
CA THR A 94 10.74 -21.47 -9.29
C THR A 94 10.02 -21.89 -8.01
N MET A 95 8.92 -21.22 -7.67
CA MET A 95 8.08 -21.54 -6.50
C MET A 95 7.28 -22.83 -6.70
N LEU A 96 6.77 -23.08 -7.91
CA LEU A 96 5.94 -24.24 -8.24
C LEU A 96 6.75 -25.47 -8.67
N ASP A 97 8.03 -25.31 -9.02
CA ASP A 97 8.90 -26.42 -9.37
C ASP A 97 9.24 -27.27 -8.14
N ALA A 98 8.67 -28.46 -8.06
CA ALA A 98 8.87 -29.44 -6.99
C ALA A 98 10.35 -29.80 -6.72
N ASN A 99 11.24 -29.62 -7.71
CA ASN A 99 12.66 -29.93 -7.60
C ASN A 99 13.52 -28.72 -7.18
N SER A 100 12.95 -27.52 -7.16
CA SER A 100 13.65 -26.31 -6.78
C SER A 100 13.95 -26.28 -5.28
N LYS A 101 15.23 -26.14 -4.92
CA LYS A 101 15.65 -25.94 -3.52
C LYS A 101 15.25 -24.58 -2.94
N ASN A 102 14.80 -23.66 -3.79
CA ASN A 102 14.52 -22.26 -3.43
C ASN A 102 13.03 -21.88 -3.54
N GLN A 103 12.12 -22.85 -3.48
CA GLN A 103 10.67 -22.59 -3.53
C GLN A 103 10.23 -21.54 -2.50
N TRP A 104 10.68 -21.70 -1.25
CA TRP A 104 10.36 -20.79 -0.15
C TRP A 104 10.94 -19.39 -0.35
N GLY A 105 12.18 -19.29 -0.84
CA GLY A 105 12.80 -18.00 -1.14
C GLY A 105 12.04 -17.25 -2.23
N SER A 106 11.63 -17.94 -3.29
CA SER A 106 10.81 -17.34 -4.37
C SER A 106 9.42 -16.91 -3.88
N SER A 107 8.77 -17.72 -3.04
CA SER A 107 7.47 -17.36 -2.42
C SER A 107 7.59 -16.09 -1.57
N TRP A 108 8.62 -15.99 -0.74
CA TRP A 108 8.87 -14.81 0.10
C TRP A 108 9.13 -13.54 -0.72
N ILE A 109 9.90 -13.65 -1.82
CA ILE A 109 10.14 -12.52 -2.72
C ILE A 109 8.84 -12.09 -3.41
N LEU A 110 8.04 -13.04 -3.89
CA LEU A 110 6.76 -12.77 -4.55
C LEU A 110 5.83 -11.96 -3.64
N GLU A 111 5.67 -12.39 -2.40
CA GLU A 111 4.82 -11.70 -1.41
C GLU A 111 5.27 -10.26 -1.15
N ARG A 112 6.58 -10.01 -1.04
CA ARG A 112 7.07 -8.66 -0.74
C ARG A 112 7.03 -7.72 -1.94
N LYS A 113 7.26 -8.25 -3.15
CA LYS A 113 7.40 -7.45 -4.38
C LYS A 113 6.07 -7.21 -5.09
N PHE A 114 5.12 -8.13 -4.99
CA PHE A 114 3.83 -8.07 -5.67
C PHE A 114 2.69 -7.96 -4.66
N GLU A 115 2.16 -6.73 -4.50
CA GLU A 115 1.11 -6.41 -3.54
C GLU A 115 -0.14 -7.28 -3.71
N ASP A 116 -0.47 -7.65 -4.94
CA ASP A 116 -1.62 -8.49 -5.28
C ASP A 116 -1.48 -9.93 -4.78
N LEU A 117 -0.25 -10.37 -4.46
CA LEU A 117 0.04 -11.68 -3.89
C LEU A 117 0.15 -11.66 -2.36
N LYS A 118 0.15 -10.48 -1.74
CA LYS A 118 0.16 -10.40 -0.28
C LYS A 118 -1.12 -10.98 0.27
N LEU A 119 -0.99 -11.95 1.16
CA LEU A 119 -2.12 -12.43 1.93
C LEU A 119 -2.66 -11.23 2.72
N LYS A 120 -3.88 -10.79 2.39
CA LYS A 120 -4.60 -9.82 3.22
C LYS A 120 -4.87 -10.51 4.56
N GLN A 121 -3.96 -10.37 5.52
CA GLN A 121 -4.27 -10.57 6.93
C GLN A 121 -5.20 -9.42 7.38
N GLN A 122 -6.41 -9.36 6.82
CA GLN A 122 -7.52 -8.73 7.52
C GLN A 122 -7.98 -9.72 8.59
N LEU A 123 -7.17 -9.87 9.64
CA LEU A 123 -7.75 -10.14 10.95
C LEU A 123 -8.48 -8.84 11.31
N GLU A 124 -9.73 -8.73 10.88
CA GLU A 124 -10.71 -7.96 11.64
C GLU A 124 -10.78 -8.65 12.99
N LEU A 125 -9.88 -8.27 13.91
CA LEU A 125 -10.11 -8.56 15.32
C LEU A 125 -11.46 -7.91 15.62
N PRO A 126 -12.50 -8.68 15.99
CA PRO A 126 -13.74 -8.06 16.41
C PRO A 126 -13.36 -7.14 17.57
N THR A 127 -13.49 -5.84 17.37
CA THR A 127 -13.39 -4.87 18.44
C THR A 127 -14.49 -5.22 19.42
N ALA A 128 -14.14 -5.93 20.49
CA ALA A 128 -15.04 -6.12 21.60
C ALA A 128 -15.45 -4.72 22.06
N ASN A 129 -16.73 -4.38 21.93
CA ASN A 129 -17.24 -3.11 22.43
C ASN A 129 -17.12 -3.14 23.96
N ILE A 130 -16.04 -2.54 24.48
CA ILE A 130 -15.84 -2.41 25.92
C ILE A 130 -16.71 -1.25 26.39
N ILE A 131 -17.81 -1.56 27.06
CA ILE A 131 -18.62 -0.57 27.77
C ILE A 131 -18.10 -0.51 29.21
N GLN A 132 -17.49 0.61 29.59
CA GLN A 132 -17.06 0.85 30.97
C GLN A 132 -18.21 1.53 31.73
N ILE A 133 -18.82 0.81 32.67
CA ILE A 133 -19.83 1.35 33.59
C ILE A 133 -19.18 1.50 34.96
N SER A 134 -19.30 2.69 35.56
CA SER A 134 -18.79 2.98 36.90
C SER A 134 -19.94 3.30 37.85
N ALA A 135 -19.87 2.78 39.08
CA ALA A 135 -20.88 3.01 40.10
C ALA A 135 -20.47 4.22 40.96
N THR A 136 -21.42 5.12 41.21
CA THR A 136 -21.22 6.31 42.05
C THR A 136 -21.51 6.07 43.53
N ASN A 137 -22.24 4.99 43.86
CA ASN A 137 -22.57 4.57 45.22
C ASN A 137 -22.71 3.04 45.28
N ASP A 138 -22.82 2.49 46.49
CA ASP A 138 -22.88 1.03 46.69
C ASP A 138 -24.16 0.40 46.13
N GLU A 139 -25.29 1.12 46.14
CA GLU A 139 -26.54 0.65 45.52
C GLU A 139 -26.42 0.47 44.00
N HIS A 140 -25.78 1.41 43.30
CA HIS A 140 -25.52 1.30 41.86
C HIS A 140 -24.53 0.16 41.56
N LYS A 141 -23.60 -0.11 42.48
CA LYS A 141 -22.65 -1.22 42.33
C LYS A 141 -23.37 -2.56 42.39
N ASP A 142 -24.34 -2.70 43.29
CA ASP A 142 -25.16 -3.90 43.41
C ASP A 142 -26.06 -4.10 42.19
N ILE A 143 -26.60 -3.01 41.62
CA ILE A 143 -27.35 -3.07 40.35
C ILE A 143 -26.45 -3.55 39.19
N ILE A 144 -25.23 -3.00 39.06
CA ILE A 144 -24.27 -3.43 38.03
C ILE A 144 -23.93 -4.91 38.20
N ASN A 145 -23.68 -5.37 39.43
CA ASN A 145 -23.38 -6.78 39.71
C ASN A 145 -24.57 -7.69 39.37
N ASN A 146 -25.79 -7.29 39.71
CA ASN A 146 -27.00 -8.05 39.38
C ASN A 146 -27.24 -8.14 37.87
N ILE A 147 -26.94 -7.07 37.11
CA ILE A 147 -26.98 -7.07 35.64
C ILE A 147 -25.92 -8.03 35.06
N LEU A 148 -24.69 -8.01 35.61
CA LEU A 148 -23.62 -8.93 35.19
C LEU A 148 -23.97 -10.40 35.47
N GLU A 149 -24.75 -10.66 36.53
CA GLU A 149 -25.23 -11.99 36.90
C GLU A 149 -26.54 -12.40 36.19
N GLY A 150 -27.11 -11.54 35.34
CA GLY A 150 -28.31 -11.83 34.56
C GLY A 150 -29.61 -11.85 35.36
N LYS A 151 -29.67 -11.16 36.50
CA LYS A 151 -30.86 -11.07 37.35
C LYS A 151 -31.71 -9.86 36.95
N THR A 152 -33.02 -10.06 36.79
CA THR A 152 -33.97 -8.99 36.52
C THR A 152 -34.31 -8.27 37.82
N ILE A 153 -34.21 -6.94 37.84
CA ILE A 153 -34.64 -6.10 38.97
C ILE A 153 -35.92 -5.38 38.54
N GLU A 154 -37.02 -5.60 39.26
CA GLU A 154 -38.22 -4.78 39.12
C GLU A 154 -38.04 -3.49 39.91
N LEU A 155 -38.03 -2.36 39.21
CA LEU A 155 -37.99 -1.04 39.84
C LEU A 155 -39.43 -0.63 40.18
N GLU A 156 -39.73 -0.44 41.46
CA GLU A 156 -40.97 0.21 41.86
C GLU A 156 -40.91 1.69 41.45
N THR A 157 -41.73 2.09 40.48
CA THR A 157 -41.87 3.49 40.10
C THR A 157 -42.49 4.27 41.26
N PRO A 158 -41.89 5.40 41.69
CA PRO A 158 -42.53 6.27 42.65
C PRO A 158 -43.85 6.77 42.06
N LYS A 159 -44.96 6.48 42.74
CA LYS A 159 -46.23 7.15 42.49
C LYS A 159 -46.08 8.57 43.05
N ASP A 160 -46.58 9.54 42.28
CA ASP A 160 -46.70 10.95 42.62
C ASP A 160 -45.51 11.83 42.18
N TYR A 161 -45.61 12.32 40.95
CA TYR A 161 -45.15 13.67 40.62
C TYR A 161 -46.35 14.44 40.04
N GLU A 162 -46.86 15.41 40.80
CA GLU A 162 -47.77 16.43 40.30
C GLU A 162 -47.02 17.29 39.28
N ILE A 163 -47.55 17.35 38.06
CA ILE A 163 -47.03 18.24 37.02
C ILE A 163 -47.48 19.65 37.39
N ILE A 164 -46.60 20.45 37.99
CA ILE A 164 -46.78 21.90 38.04
C ILE A 164 -46.49 22.42 36.63
N LYS A 165 -47.55 22.85 35.92
CA LYS A 165 -47.42 23.63 34.69
C LYS A 165 -47.37 25.10 35.08
N ASP A 166 -46.18 25.69 35.03
CA ASP A 166 -46.07 27.13 34.88
C ASP A 166 -46.20 27.44 33.38
N GLU A 167 -47.42 27.79 32.97
CA GLU A 167 -47.65 28.59 31.78
C GLU A 167 -47.31 30.03 32.13
N ASP A 168 -46.26 30.58 31.53
CA ASP A 168 -46.22 31.99 31.15
C ASP A 168 -45.14 32.16 30.06
N ASP A 169 -45.65 32.15 28.82
CA ASP A 169 -44.93 32.54 27.61
C ASP A 169 -44.51 34.01 27.71
N VAL A 170 -43.21 34.22 27.50
CA VAL A 170 -42.55 35.50 27.33
C VAL A 170 -43.07 36.18 26.05
N ASN A 171 -43.49 37.44 26.18
CA ASN A 171 -43.40 38.42 25.08
C ASN A 171 -42.15 39.27 25.28
#